data_AF-A0AAV7JTS1-F1
#
_entry.id   AF-A0AAV7JTS1-F1
#
_cell.length_a   1.000
_cell.length_b   1.000
_cell.length_c   1.000
_cell.angle_alpha   90.00
_cell.angle_beta   90.00
_cell.angle_gamma   90.00
#
_symmetry.space_group_name_H-M   'P 1'
#
loop_
_entity.id
_entity.type
_entity.pdbx_description
1 polymer ?
#
loop_
_entity_poly.entity_id
_entity_poly.type
_entity_poly.pdbx_seq_one_letter_code
_entity_poly.pdbx_strand_id
1 'polypeptide(L)'
;MIEEDRLALSTIHTNLLVILRVYNSHRRIDTNKLYSIYKDTYEEIICKCPWANITPSLHKLLAHSSEFISDFNDGLGLKTSSEEFLNSVNKHVNDIGRSLIVDVLLNIIKTTKASSARDQIDTDKDTKCNFDNDFFDL
;
A
#
# COMPACT_ATOMS: atom_id res chain seq x y z
N MET A 1 -1.66 33.26 -27.67
CA MET A 1 -1.49 33.27 -26.19
C MET A 1 -2.33 32.21 -25.50
N ILE A 2 -3.60 32.41 -25.11
CA ILE A 2 -4.33 31.41 -24.30
C ILE A 2 -4.42 30.03 -24.96
N GLU A 3 -4.64 29.98 -26.29
CA GLU A 3 -4.84 28.71 -26.98
C GLU A 3 -3.53 27.96 -27.26
N GLU A 4 -2.42 28.67 -27.44
CA GLU A 4 -1.09 28.06 -27.57
C GLU A 4 -0.64 27.45 -26.25
N ASP A 5 -0.89 28.14 -25.13
CA ASP A 5 -0.57 27.64 -23.79
C ASP A 5 -1.40 26.39 -23.45
N ARG A 6 -2.68 26.36 -23.84
CA ARG A 6 -3.55 25.18 -23.67
C ARG A 6 -3.08 24.00 -24.50
N LEU A 7 -2.63 24.24 -25.73
CA LEU A 7 -2.11 23.20 -26.60
C LEU A 7 -0.80 22.61 -26.07
N ALA A 8 0.11 23.47 -25.56
CA ALA A 8 1.33 23.05 -24.91
C ALA A 8 1.04 22.17 -23.67
N LEU A 9 0.16 22.63 -22.79
CA LEU A 9 -0.25 21.86 -21.60
C LEU A 9 -0.90 20.53 -21.96
N SER A 10 -1.74 20.49 -23.00
CA SER A 10 -2.37 19.25 -23.47
C SER A 10 -1.33 18.26 -24.01
N THR A 11 -0.33 18.76 -24.72
CA THR A 11 0.78 17.95 -25.26
C THR A 11 1.63 17.37 -24.13
N ILE A 12 2.06 18.21 -23.19
CA ILE A 12 2.83 17.79 -22.01
C ILE A 12 2.05 16.73 -21.23
N HIS A 13 0.77 16.96 -20.95
CA HIS A 13 -0.08 16.03 -20.20
C HIS A 13 -0.22 14.68 -20.93
N THR A 14 -0.45 14.71 -22.24
CA THR A 14 -0.57 13.49 -23.06
C THR A 14 0.73 12.69 -23.03
N ASN A 15 1.87 13.37 -23.21
CA ASN A 15 3.17 12.71 -23.15
C ASN A 15 3.39 12.09 -21.77
N LEU A 16 3.18 12.83 -20.68
CA LEU A 16 3.32 12.30 -19.32
C LEU A 16 2.44 11.05 -19.07
N LEU A 17 1.22 11.02 -19.61
CA LEU A 17 0.37 9.82 -19.54
C LEU A 17 0.94 8.62 -20.31
N VAL A 18 1.53 8.86 -21.49
CA VAL A 18 2.22 7.81 -22.24
C VAL A 18 3.41 7.28 -21.45
N ILE A 19 4.23 8.17 -20.88
CA ILE A 19 5.39 7.83 -20.05
C ILE A 19 4.95 6.96 -18.85
N LEU A 20 3.92 7.38 -18.12
CA LEU A 20 3.38 6.63 -16.98
C LEU A 20 2.81 5.27 -17.39
N ARG A 21 2.19 5.17 -18.58
CA ARG A 21 1.72 3.87 -19.12
C ARG A 21 2.89 2.94 -19.44
N VAL A 22 3.96 3.46 -20.02
CA VAL A 22 5.19 2.70 -20.29
C VAL A 22 5.80 2.19 -18.99
N TYR A 23 5.92 3.07 -18.00
CA TYR A 23 6.43 2.76 -16.66
C TYR A 23 5.63 1.63 -16.00
N ASN A 24 4.30 1.68 -16.13
CA ASN A 24 3.37 0.69 -15.58
C ASN A 24 3.10 -0.51 -16.49
N SER A 25 3.89 -0.72 -17.54
CA SER A 25 3.71 -1.85 -18.45
C SER A 25 4.66 -3.00 -18.14
N HIS A 26 4.33 -4.20 -18.64
CA HIS A 26 5.23 -5.36 -18.71
C HIS A 26 5.68 -5.62 -20.15
N ARG A 27 5.54 -4.62 -21.03
CA ARG A 27 5.78 -4.78 -22.47
C ARG A 27 7.19 -4.35 -22.80
N ARG A 28 7.76 -4.91 -23.87
CA ARG A 28 8.97 -4.36 -24.48
C ARG A 28 8.65 -2.98 -25.06
N ILE A 29 9.56 -2.06 -24.83
CA ILE A 29 9.48 -0.65 -25.18
C ILE A 29 10.60 -0.33 -26.16
N ASP A 30 10.26 0.44 -27.19
CA ASP A 30 11.26 1.07 -28.05
C ASP A 30 11.88 2.26 -27.30
N THR A 31 13.06 2.05 -26.74
CA THR A 31 13.75 3.01 -25.86
C THR A 31 14.16 4.28 -26.59
N ASN A 32 14.45 4.19 -27.89
CA ASN A 32 14.79 5.35 -28.71
C ASN A 32 13.58 6.29 -28.88
N LYS A 33 12.41 5.73 -29.18
CA LYS A 33 11.17 6.52 -29.25
C LYS A 33 10.80 7.12 -27.89
N LEU A 34 10.99 6.35 -26.82
CA LEU A 34 10.71 6.81 -25.46
C LEU A 34 11.62 8.00 -25.09
N TYR A 35 12.90 7.92 -25.43
CA TYR A 35 13.86 9.00 -25.20
C TYR A 35 13.47 10.28 -25.94
N SER A 36 13.02 10.18 -27.21
CA SER A 36 12.49 11.34 -27.94
C SER A 36 11.30 11.98 -27.21
N ILE A 37 10.34 11.18 -26.76
CA ILE A 37 9.17 11.68 -26.01
C ILE A 37 9.64 12.39 -24.72
N TYR A 38 10.62 11.85 -24.00
CA TYR A 38 11.13 12.48 -22.78
C TYR A 38 11.79 13.83 -23.06
N LYS A 39 12.66 13.87 -24.07
CA LYS A 39 13.35 15.09 -24.48
C LYS A 39 12.35 16.16 -24.90
N ASP A 40 11.43 15.83 -25.79
CA ASP A 40 10.42 16.76 -26.30
C ASP A 40 9.54 17.29 -25.15
N THR A 41 9.15 16.41 -24.22
CA THR A 41 8.36 16.80 -23.05
C THR A 41 9.13 17.74 -22.12
N TYR A 42 10.42 17.48 -21.89
CA TYR A 42 11.27 18.33 -21.06
C TYR A 42 11.47 19.71 -21.68
N GLU A 43 11.77 19.77 -22.99
CA GLU A 43 11.91 21.01 -23.74
C GLU A 43 10.62 21.83 -23.72
N GLU A 44 9.47 21.18 -23.96
CA GLU A 44 8.16 21.86 -23.93
C GLU A 44 7.84 22.44 -22.54
N ILE A 45 8.15 21.71 -21.45
CA ILE A 45 7.97 22.21 -20.09
C ILE A 45 8.83 23.46 -19.84
N ILE A 46 10.12 23.43 -20.19
CA ILE A 46 11.02 24.55 -19.94
C ILE A 46 10.65 25.77 -20.77
N CYS A 47 10.30 25.56 -22.05
CA CYS A 47 10.02 26.65 -22.97
C CYS A 47 8.64 27.28 -22.75
N LYS A 48 7.62 26.49 -22.42
CA LYS A 48 6.22 26.95 -22.32
C LYS A 48 5.73 27.14 -20.90
N CYS A 49 6.33 26.45 -19.93
CA CYS A 49 5.96 26.52 -18.52
C CYS A 49 7.13 26.96 -17.65
N PRO A 50 7.73 28.15 -17.89
CA PRO A 50 8.90 28.61 -17.12
C PRO A 50 8.60 28.84 -15.62
N TRP A 51 7.32 28.98 -15.28
CA TRP A 51 6.84 29.06 -13.89
C TRP A 51 6.77 27.70 -13.19
N ALA A 52 6.85 26.59 -13.93
CA ALA A 52 6.76 25.25 -13.37
C ALA A 52 8.11 24.80 -12.81
N ASN A 53 8.13 24.43 -11.53
CA ASN A 53 9.32 23.89 -10.90
C ASN A 53 9.45 22.39 -11.24
N ILE A 54 10.55 22.01 -11.89
CA ILE A 54 10.83 20.60 -12.20
C ILE A 54 11.34 19.90 -10.95
N THR A 55 10.53 18.99 -10.43
CA THR A 55 10.92 18.21 -9.24
C THR A 55 12.06 17.24 -9.56
N PRO A 56 12.89 16.86 -8.57
CA PRO A 56 13.96 15.88 -8.77
C PRO A 56 13.45 14.54 -9.33
N SER A 57 12.24 14.12 -8.94
CA SER A 57 11.61 12.90 -9.44
C SER A 57 11.26 13.00 -10.92
N LEU A 58 10.69 14.13 -11.36
CA LEU A 58 10.36 14.37 -12.76
C LEU A 58 11.64 14.47 -13.61
N HIS A 59 12.67 15.14 -13.11
CA HIS A 59 13.96 15.20 -13.78
C HIS A 59 14.58 13.81 -13.94
N LYS A 60 14.65 13.02 -12.86
CA LYS A 60 15.18 11.65 -12.92
C LYS A 60 14.39 10.77 -13.89
N LEU A 61 13.06 10.92 -13.91
CA LEU A 61 12.19 10.20 -14.83
C LEU A 61 12.56 10.54 -16.28
N LEU A 62 12.57 11.82 -16.64
CA LEU A 62 12.79 12.25 -18.02
C LEU A 62 14.26 12.08 -18.49
N ALA A 63 15.23 12.20 -17.59
CA ALA A 63 16.65 12.17 -17.93
C ALA A 63 17.25 10.76 -17.97
N HIS A 64 16.82 9.84 -17.09
CA HIS A 64 17.55 8.58 -16.86
C HIS A 64 16.70 7.32 -17.05
N SER A 65 15.37 7.42 -17.07
CA SER A 65 14.55 6.20 -17.06
C SER A 65 14.58 5.42 -18.38
N SER A 66 14.91 6.06 -19.51
CA SER A 66 15.05 5.36 -20.81
C SER A 66 16.29 4.47 -20.84
N GLU A 67 17.42 4.98 -20.32
CA GLU A 67 18.65 4.20 -20.13
C GLU A 67 18.41 3.07 -19.14
N PHE A 68 17.70 3.35 -18.03
CA PHE A 68 17.38 2.32 -17.06
C PHE A 68 16.52 1.18 -17.65
N ILE A 69 15.52 1.52 -18.45
CA ILE A 69 14.68 0.53 -19.17
C ILE A 69 15.53 -0.28 -20.16
N SER A 70 16.39 0.39 -20.92
CA SER A 70 17.27 -0.25 -21.90
C SER A 70 18.24 -1.23 -21.23
N ASP A 71 19.01 -0.74 -20.28
CA ASP A 71 20.24 -1.38 -19.84
C ASP A 71 20.02 -2.32 -18.66
N PHE A 72 19.00 -2.03 -17.83
CA PHE A 72 18.76 -2.77 -16.58
C PHE A 72 17.46 -3.56 -16.57
N ASN A 73 16.56 -3.34 -17.54
CA ASN A 73 15.26 -4.03 -17.61
C ASN A 73 15.00 -4.73 -18.95
N ASP A 74 16.04 -4.99 -19.77
CA ASP A 74 15.94 -5.66 -21.10
C ASP A 74 14.87 -5.03 -22.01
N GLY A 75 14.73 -3.71 -21.93
CA GLY A 75 13.74 -2.95 -22.67
C GLY A 75 12.30 -3.15 -22.21
N LEU A 76 12.03 -3.82 -21.08
CA LEU A 76 10.69 -3.98 -20.52
C LEU A 76 10.26 -2.74 -19.71
N GLY A 77 8.95 -2.50 -19.63
CA GLY A 77 8.40 -1.51 -18.70
C GLY A 77 8.73 -1.82 -17.23
N LEU A 78 8.78 -0.78 -16.39
CA LEU A 78 9.35 -0.83 -15.03
C LEU A 78 8.42 -1.38 -13.95
N LYS A 79 7.23 -1.87 -14.33
CA LYS A 79 6.27 -2.40 -13.36
C LYS A 79 6.77 -3.67 -12.68
N THR A 80 7.62 -4.45 -13.34
CA THR A 80 8.28 -5.63 -12.76
C THR A 80 9.27 -5.28 -11.65
N SER A 81 9.80 -4.06 -11.66
CA SER A 81 10.76 -3.54 -10.67
C SER A 81 10.08 -2.64 -9.63
N SER A 82 8.75 -2.67 -9.55
CA SER A 82 7.96 -1.85 -8.63
C SER A 82 7.92 -2.44 -7.22
N GLU A 83 8.10 -1.59 -6.21
CA GLU A 83 7.94 -1.94 -4.79
C GLU A 83 6.46 -2.10 -4.37
N GLU A 84 5.50 -1.81 -5.26
CA GLU A 84 4.06 -1.94 -4.97
C GLU A 84 3.69 -3.34 -4.46
N PHE A 85 4.32 -4.38 -5.02
CA PHE A 85 4.11 -5.75 -4.55
C PHE A 85 4.55 -5.93 -3.10
N LEU A 86 5.75 -5.44 -2.74
CA LEU A 86 6.27 -5.51 -1.36
C LEU A 86 5.39 -4.74 -0.39
N ASN A 87 4.89 -3.57 -0.79
CA ASN A 87 3.94 -2.80 0.01
C ASN A 87 2.59 -3.52 0.19
N SER A 88 2.09 -4.20 -0.84
CA SER A 88 0.90 -5.04 -0.76
C SER A 88 1.11 -6.22 0.20
N VAL A 89 2.27 -6.87 0.14
CA VAL A 89 2.64 -7.97 1.05
C VAL A 89 2.71 -7.47 2.49
N ASN A 90 3.35 -6.32 2.74
CA ASN A 90 3.43 -5.73 4.07
C ASN A 90 2.04 -5.41 4.65
N LYS A 91 1.13 -4.89 3.83
CA LYS A 91 -0.27 -4.69 4.23
C LYS A 91 -0.94 -6.01 4.60
N HIS A 92 -0.78 -7.03 3.77
CA HIS A 92 -1.36 -8.35 4.02
C HIS A 92 -0.83 -9.01 5.30
N VAL A 93 0.48 -8.90 5.57
CA VAL A 93 1.10 -9.39 6.82
C VAL A 93 0.52 -8.68 8.04
N ASN A 94 0.32 -7.36 7.97
CA ASN A 94 -0.32 -6.60 9.05
C ASN A 94 -1.77 -7.04 9.29
N ASP A 95 -2.52 -7.32 8.22
CA ASP A 95 -3.91 -7.77 8.32
C ASP A 95 -4.00 -9.19 8.94
N ILE A 96 -3.12 -10.12 8.52
CA ILE A 96 -3.01 -11.44 9.14
C ILE A 96 -2.62 -11.32 10.61
N GLY A 97 -1.62 -10.50 10.94
CA GLY A 97 -1.17 -10.28 12.31
C GLY A 97 -2.29 -9.76 13.21
N ARG A 98 -3.09 -8.81 12.72
CA ARG A 98 -4.29 -8.31 13.42
C ARG A 98 -5.35 -9.40 13.60
N SER A 99 -5.60 -10.23 12.58
CA SER A 99 -6.57 -11.33 12.68
C SER A 99 -6.15 -12.34 13.76
N LEU A 100 -4.88 -12.76 13.75
CA LEU A 100 -4.36 -13.71 14.74
C LEU A 100 -4.43 -13.16 16.17
N ILE A 101 -4.14 -11.86 16.36
CA ILE A 101 -4.29 -11.21 17.67
C ILE A 101 -5.75 -11.20 18.12
N VAL A 102 -6.69 -10.90 17.22
CA VAL A 102 -8.12 -10.92 17.54
C VAL A 102 -8.57 -12.34 17.91
N ASP A 103 -8.12 -13.37 17.20
CA ASP A 103 -8.48 -14.77 17.50
C ASP A 103 -7.91 -15.24 18.85
N VAL A 104 -6.66 -14.86 19.17
CA VAL A 104 -6.05 -15.14 20.48
C VAL A 104 -6.78 -14.41 21.60
N LEU A 105 -7.09 -13.12 21.43
CA LEU A 105 -7.83 -12.34 22.42
C LEU A 105 -9.25 -12.87 22.62
N LEU A 106 -9.96 -13.26 21.55
CA LEU A 106 -11.28 -13.86 21.64
C LEU A 106 -11.24 -15.21 22.36
N ASN A 107 -10.19 -16.02 22.16
CA ASN A 107 -10.01 -17.27 22.89
C ASN A 107 -9.68 -17.06 24.36
N ILE A 108 -8.85 -16.07 24.70
CA ILE A 108 -8.58 -15.68 26.09
C ILE A 108 -9.87 -15.20 26.77
N ILE A 109 -10.68 -14.39 26.09
CA ILE A 109 -11.97 -13.91 26.63
C ILE A 109 -12.96 -15.08 26.83
N LYS A 110 -13.01 -16.04 25.89
CA LYS A 110 -13.89 -17.22 26.01
C LYS A 110 -13.48 -18.13 27.17
N THR A 111 -12.18 -18.38 27.33
CA THR A 111 -11.65 -19.23 28.41
C THR A 111 -11.80 -18.57 29.78
N THR A 112 -11.59 -17.27 29.90
CA THR A 112 -11.81 -16.50 31.15
C THR A 112 -13.28 -16.40 31.54
N LYS A 113 -14.21 -16.27 30.58
CA LYS A 113 -15.65 -16.38 30.87
C LYS A 113 -16.06 -17.78 31.32
N ALA A 114 -15.44 -18.82 30.75
CA ALA A 114 -15.71 -20.20 31.12
C ALA A 114 -15.16 -20.58 32.51
N SER A 115 -14.05 -19.97 32.96
CA SER A 115 -13.54 -20.15 34.33
C SER A 115 -14.41 -19.43 35.36
N SER A 116 -14.82 -18.18 35.09
CA SER A 116 -15.70 -17.42 35.99
C SER A 116 -17.08 -18.08 36.21
N ALA A 117 -17.59 -18.81 35.22
CA ALA A 117 -18.84 -19.57 35.34
C ALA A 117 -18.68 -20.89 36.13
N ARG A 118 -17.47 -21.47 36.17
CA ARG A 118 -17.18 -22.65 37.00
C ARG A 118 -16.99 -22.27 38.46
N ASP A 119 -16.30 -21.17 38.72
CA ASP A 119 -16.06 -20.68 40.09
C ASP A 119 -17.38 -20.32 40.81
N GLN A 120 -18.38 -19.83 40.09
CA GLN A 120 -19.73 -19.55 40.64
C GLN A 120 -20.52 -20.82 41.00
N ILE A 121 -20.34 -21.92 40.26
CA ILE A 121 -21.03 -23.20 40.53
C ILE A 121 -20.45 -23.87 41.78
N ASP A 122 -19.15 -23.73 42.03
CA ASP A 122 -18.50 -24.30 43.21
C ASP A 122 -18.80 -23.47 44.47
N THR A 123 -18.89 -22.13 44.38
CA THR A 123 -19.31 -21.30 45.53
C THR A 123 -20.78 -21.51 45.94
N ASP A 124 -21.68 -21.84 44.99
CA ASP A 124 -23.09 -22.13 45.29
C ASP A 124 -23.29 -23.50 45.96
N LYS A 125 -22.40 -24.47 45.73
CA LYS A 125 -22.41 -25.75 46.44
C LYS A 125 -21.89 -25.63 47.86
N ASP A 126 -20.84 -24.85 48.08
CA ASP A 126 -20.28 -24.65 49.43
C ASP A 126 -21.20 -23.81 50.32
N THR A 127 -21.99 -22.90 49.74
CA THR A 127 -22.98 -22.10 50.50
C THR A 127 -24.20 -22.94 50.92
N LYS A 128 -24.57 -23.97 50.15
CA LYS A 128 -25.65 -24.90 50.51
C LYS A 128 -25.27 -25.93 51.59
N CYS A 129 -23.99 -26.15 51.86
CA CYS A 129 -23.53 -27.08 52.89
C CYS A 129 -23.41 -26.47 54.30
N ASN A 130 -23.61 -25.16 54.48
CA ASN A 130 -23.41 -24.47 55.76
C ASN A 130 -24.69 -23.96 56.46
N PHE A 131 -25.89 -24.31 55.98
CA PHE A 131 -27.15 -23.85 56.60
C PHE A 131 -27.96 -24.91 57.36
N ASP A 132 -27.48 -26.15 57.45
CA ASP A 132 -28.25 -27.26 58.05
C ASP A 132 -27.72 -27.80 59.40
N ASN A 133 -26.77 -27.13 60.07
CA ASN A 133 -26.17 -27.67 61.32
C ASN A 133 -26.39 -26.87 62.63
N ASP A 134 -27.15 -25.77 62.63
CA ASP A 134 -27.46 -25.03 63.88
C ASP A 134 -28.94 -25.17 64.31
N PHE A 135 -29.53 -26.35 64.09
CA PHE A 135 -30.85 -26.70 64.64
C PHE A 135 -30.86 -28.14 65.15
N PHE A 136 -29.95 -28.49 66.07
CA PHE A 136 -30.14 -29.52 67.11
C PHE A 136 -28.83 -29.58 67.91
N ASP A 137 -28.81 -28.96 69.09
CA ASP A 137 -28.43 -29.66 70.33
C ASP A 137 -28.71 -28.76 71.55
N LEU A 138 -29.44 -29.35 72.50
CA LEU A 138 -29.64 -28.91 73.88
C LEU A 138 -28.32 -28.96 74.66
#